data_AF-A0A9X2KZP5-F1
#
_entry.id   AF-A0A9X2KZP5-F1
#
_cell.length_a   1.000
_cell.length_b   1.000
_cell.length_c   1.000
_cell.angle_alpha   90.00
_cell.angle_beta   90.00
_cell.angle_gamma   90.00
#
_symmetry.space_group_name_H-M   'P 1'
#
loop_
_entity.id
_entity.type
_entity.pdbx_description
1 polymer ?
#
loop_
_entity_poly.entity_id
_entity_poly.type
_entity_poly.pdbx_seq_one_letter_code
_entity_poly.pdbx_strand_id
1 'polypeptide(L)'
;MAALEEIKQHFDIDELEKQLQTVLTLKDPIGYMESNINWEIDKEDLDDSPELDDQILLMTSDSRMKTIYGAWNPFKRFLSWLSRKKIAKGVKKALCGIADKIQSLIDEEAELKKILEVALLALIGALGIGSINPVVLTIVVGFLGAMILNGVTKFCGF
;
A
#
# COMPACT_ATOMS: atom_id res chain seq x y z
N MET A 1 8.92 22.99 4.82
CA MET A 1 7.75 23.34 5.66
C MET A 1 6.44 23.24 4.86
N ALA A 2 6.34 23.79 3.65
CA ALA A 2 5.10 23.72 2.83
C ALA A 2 4.54 22.30 2.59
N ALA A 3 5.38 21.31 2.26
CA ALA A 3 4.92 19.96 1.92
C ALA A 3 4.29 19.18 3.08
N LEU A 4 4.69 19.45 4.33
CA LEU A 4 4.14 18.78 5.52
C LEU A 4 2.78 19.36 5.90
N GLU A 5 2.58 20.66 5.70
CA GLU A 5 1.27 21.29 5.85
C GLU A 5 0.30 20.85 4.74
N GLU A 6 0.80 20.70 3.52
CA GLU A 6 0.01 20.20 2.38
C GLU A 6 -0.51 18.77 2.65
N ILE A 7 0.30 17.91 3.28
CA ILE A 7 -0.15 16.59 3.75
C ILE A 7 -1.27 16.72 4.77
N LYS A 8 -1.09 17.54 5.81
CA LYS A 8 -2.06 17.67 6.90
C LYS A 8 -3.39 18.31 6.45
N GLN A 9 -3.36 19.07 5.35
CA GLN A 9 -4.56 19.64 4.74
C GLN A 9 -5.39 18.61 3.95
N HIS A 10 -4.75 17.55 3.44
CA HIS A 10 -5.41 16.58 2.55
C HIS A 10 -5.59 15.20 3.18
N PHE A 11 -4.84 14.87 4.22
CA PHE A 11 -4.84 13.54 4.84
C PHE A 11 -4.94 13.65 6.36
N ASP A 12 -5.84 12.87 6.96
CA ASP A 12 -5.91 12.70 8.40
C ASP A 12 -4.83 11.71 8.86
N ILE A 13 -3.69 12.26 9.26
CA ILE A 13 -2.52 11.48 9.68
C ILE A 13 -2.81 10.72 10.98
N ASP A 14 -3.63 11.27 11.87
CA ASP A 14 -3.97 10.62 13.14
C ASP A 14 -4.86 9.38 12.89
N GLU A 15 -5.74 9.45 11.90
CA GLU A 15 -6.53 8.30 11.46
C GLU A 15 -5.65 7.23 10.79
N LEU A 16 -4.74 7.62 9.89
CA LEU A 16 -3.78 6.69 9.28
C LEU A 16 -2.86 6.03 10.31
N GLU A 17 -2.48 6.76 11.36
CA GLU A 17 -1.71 6.23 12.48
C GLU A 17 -2.49 5.15 13.22
N LYS A 18 -3.77 5.38 13.56
CA LYS A 18 -4.63 4.38 14.20
C LYS A 18 -4.81 3.13 13.34
N GLN A 19 -4.96 3.31 12.03
CA GLN A 19 -5.06 2.19 11.09
C GLN A 19 -3.77 1.37 11.09
N LEU A 20 -2.60 2.04 11.06
CA LEU A 20 -1.31 1.36 11.17
C LEU A 20 -1.16 0.64 12.51
N GLN A 21 -1.52 1.27 13.63
CA GLN A 21 -1.52 0.62 14.94
C GLN A 21 -2.42 -0.63 14.98
N THR A 22 -3.59 -0.56 14.34
CA THR A 22 -4.52 -1.69 14.21
C THR A 22 -3.87 -2.83 13.42
N VAL A 23 -3.24 -2.51 12.28
CA VAL A 23 -2.48 -3.49 11.47
C VAL A 23 -1.39 -4.18 12.29
N LEU A 24 -0.60 -3.41 13.04
CA LEU A 24 0.48 -3.94 13.87
C LEU A 24 -0.06 -4.84 15.00
N THR A 25 -1.19 -4.46 15.59
CA THR A 25 -1.87 -5.22 16.65
C THR A 25 -2.40 -6.55 16.13
N LEU A 26 -3.05 -6.53 14.96
CA LEU A 26 -3.58 -7.72 14.29
C LEU A 26 -2.48 -8.60 13.67
N LYS A 27 -1.27 -8.03 13.48
CA LYS A 27 -0.14 -8.65 12.78
C LYS A 27 -0.50 -9.14 11.37
N ASP A 28 -1.50 -8.52 10.75
CA ASP A 28 -2.04 -8.93 9.46
C ASP A 28 -2.17 -7.73 8.49
N PRO A 29 -1.03 -7.21 7.99
CA PRO A 29 -1.03 -6.11 7.03
C PRO A 29 -1.73 -6.47 5.71
N ILE A 30 -1.80 -7.76 5.38
CA ILE A 30 -2.36 -8.23 4.11
C ILE A 30 -3.87 -8.35 4.23
N GLY A 31 -4.36 -9.00 5.30
CA GLY A 31 -5.80 -9.05 5.58
C GLY A 31 -6.40 -7.66 5.74
N TYR A 32 -5.67 -6.70 6.34
CA TYR A 32 -6.09 -5.30 6.38
C TYR A 32 -6.30 -4.73 4.98
N MET A 33 -5.33 -4.84 4.08
CA MET A 33 -5.47 -4.31 2.72
C MET A 33 -6.57 -5.03 1.93
N GLU A 34 -6.72 -6.34 2.09
CA GLU A 34 -7.79 -7.10 1.42
C GLU A 34 -9.19 -6.71 1.92
N SER A 35 -9.31 -6.35 3.20
CA SER A 35 -10.59 -5.97 3.80
C SER A 35 -10.99 -4.51 3.54
N ASN A 36 -10.02 -3.66 3.21
CA ASN A 36 -10.22 -2.21 3.09
C ASN A 36 -10.04 -1.68 1.65
N ILE A 37 -9.75 -2.55 0.68
CA ILE A 37 -9.73 -2.20 -0.75
C ILE A 37 -10.89 -2.92 -1.42
N ASN A 38 -11.81 -2.17 -2.01
CA ASN A 38 -12.90 -2.75 -2.77
C ASN A 38 -12.50 -2.82 -4.24
N TRP A 39 -11.78 -3.88 -4.60
CA TRP A 39 -11.28 -4.12 -5.95
C TRP A 39 -12.34 -4.13 -7.06
N GLU A 40 -13.63 -4.34 -6.72
CA GLU A 40 -14.73 -4.32 -7.67
C GLU A 40 -15.24 -2.91 -7.98
N ILE A 41 -15.16 -1.99 -7.01
CA ILE A 41 -15.61 -0.58 -7.14
C ILE A 41 -14.44 0.33 -7.53
N ASP A 42 -13.26 0.12 -6.94
CA ASP A 42 -12.05 0.90 -7.16
C ASP A 42 -11.42 0.69 -8.54
N LYS A 43 -12.05 -0.14 -9.38
CA LYS A 43 -11.63 -0.47 -10.74
C LYS A 43 -12.02 0.64 -11.73
N GLU A 44 -13.15 1.31 -11.51
CA GLU A 44 -13.69 2.36 -12.40
C GLU A 44 -13.05 3.74 -12.16
N ASP A 45 -12.76 4.09 -10.90
CA ASP A 45 -12.05 5.34 -10.56
C ASP A 45 -10.56 5.34 -10.96
N LEU A 46 -10.08 4.24 -11.55
CA LEU A 46 -8.67 4.00 -11.87
C LEU A 46 -8.45 3.48 -13.31
N ASP A 47 -9.43 3.63 -14.21
CA ASP A 47 -9.30 3.23 -15.62
C ASP A 47 -9.86 4.21 -16.67
N ASP A 48 -9.10 4.35 -17.77
CA ASP A 48 -9.53 4.85 -19.08
C ASP A 48 -9.49 3.71 -20.15
N SER A 49 -9.31 2.45 -19.73
CA SER A 49 -9.08 1.32 -20.65
C SER A 49 -10.03 0.13 -20.38
N PRO A 50 -10.89 -0.25 -21.35
CA PRO A 50 -11.98 -1.24 -21.15
C PRO A 50 -11.56 -2.73 -21.19
N GLU A 51 -10.28 -3.08 -21.10
CA GLU A 51 -9.81 -4.45 -21.40
C GLU A 51 -9.77 -5.41 -20.18
N LEU A 52 -10.66 -5.24 -19.20
CA LEU A 52 -10.50 -5.84 -17.87
C LEU A 52 -11.54 -6.89 -17.47
N ASP A 53 -12.26 -7.50 -18.42
CA ASP A 53 -13.32 -8.46 -18.08
C ASP A 53 -12.84 -9.92 -17.97
N ASP A 54 -11.85 -10.36 -18.74
CA ASP A 54 -11.61 -11.82 -18.85
C ASP A 54 -10.67 -12.44 -17.79
N GLN A 55 -9.89 -11.65 -17.05
CA GLN A 55 -8.94 -12.21 -16.06
C GLN A 55 -9.42 -12.16 -14.59
N ILE A 56 -10.37 -11.28 -14.26
CA ILE A 56 -10.85 -11.16 -12.87
C ILE A 56 -11.91 -12.21 -12.55
N LEU A 57 -12.73 -12.62 -13.52
CA LEU A 57 -13.75 -13.66 -13.35
C LEU A 57 -13.16 -15.03 -12.97
N LEU A 58 -11.89 -15.29 -13.34
CA LEU A 58 -11.15 -16.50 -12.98
C LEU A 58 -10.55 -16.45 -11.55
N MET A 59 -10.53 -15.30 -10.89
CA MET A 59 -9.86 -15.12 -9.60
C MET A 59 -10.81 -15.07 -8.39
N THR A 60 -12.12 -14.94 -8.63
CA THR A 60 -13.14 -14.80 -7.59
C THR A 60 -13.80 -16.13 -7.19
N SER A 61 -13.57 -17.24 -7.90
CA SER A 61 -14.42 -18.44 -7.77
C SER A 61 -13.81 -19.66 -7.06
N ASP A 62 -12.53 -19.69 -6.68
CA ASP A 62 -11.97 -20.92 -6.08
C ASP A 62 -11.29 -20.72 -4.72
N SER A 63 -12.02 -21.08 -3.67
CA SER A 63 -11.54 -21.16 -2.28
C SER A 63 -10.39 -22.16 -2.10
N ARG A 64 -10.14 -23.06 -3.06
CA ARG A 64 -9.01 -24.01 -3.03
C ARG A 64 -7.69 -23.42 -3.53
N MET A 65 -7.71 -22.29 -4.25
CA MET A 65 -6.47 -21.63 -4.70
C MET A 65 -5.74 -20.87 -3.57
N LYS A 66 -6.42 -20.56 -2.46
CA LYS A 66 -5.81 -19.89 -1.29
C LYS A 66 -4.65 -20.69 -0.69
N THR A 67 -4.70 -22.02 -0.74
CA THR A 67 -3.71 -22.89 -0.10
C THR A 67 -2.45 -23.13 -0.95
N ILE A 68 -2.55 -23.04 -2.28
CA ILE A 68 -1.41 -23.31 -3.19
C ILE A 68 -0.59 -22.04 -3.45
N TYR A 69 -1.23 -20.86 -3.45
CA TYR A 69 -0.53 -19.58 -3.66
C TYR A 69 0.01 -18.93 -2.37
N GLY A 70 -0.44 -19.35 -1.18
CA GLY A 70 0.04 -18.80 0.10
C GLY A 70 1.53 -19.00 0.38
N ALA A 71 2.20 -19.91 -0.34
CA ALA A 71 3.64 -20.13 -0.25
C ALA A 71 4.48 -19.16 -1.11
N TRP A 72 3.87 -18.39 -2.01
CA TRP A 72 4.57 -17.52 -2.97
C TRP A 72 4.11 -16.07 -2.81
N ASN A 73 4.91 -15.27 -2.08
CA ASN A 73 4.73 -13.85 -1.82
C ASN A 73 3.25 -13.42 -1.58
N PRO A 74 2.81 -13.26 -0.33
CA PRO A 74 1.41 -12.97 -0.04
C PRO A 74 0.96 -11.57 -0.51
N PHE A 75 1.89 -10.72 -0.99
CA PHE A 75 1.59 -9.46 -1.68
C PHE A 75 1.37 -9.63 -3.19
N LYS A 76 1.43 -10.84 -3.76
CA LYS A 76 1.43 -11.06 -5.22
C LYS A 76 0.24 -10.43 -5.95
N ARG A 77 -0.97 -10.45 -5.35
CA ARG A 77 -2.16 -9.78 -5.93
C ARG A 77 -1.98 -8.27 -5.97
N PHE A 78 -1.54 -7.68 -4.86
CA PHE A 78 -1.23 -6.25 -4.75
C PHE A 78 -0.09 -5.84 -5.69
N LEU A 79 1.01 -6.61 -5.74
CA LEU A 79 2.16 -6.36 -6.62
C LEU A 79 1.80 -6.52 -8.10
N SER A 80 0.94 -7.49 -8.43
CA SER A 80 0.41 -7.66 -9.78
C SER A 80 -0.42 -6.46 -10.19
N TRP A 81 -1.31 -5.96 -9.33
CA TRP A 81 -2.05 -4.72 -9.59
C TRP A 81 -1.11 -3.51 -9.72
N LEU A 82 -0.14 -3.36 -8.80
CA LEU A 82 0.90 -2.33 -8.85
C LEU A 82 1.70 -2.36 -10.16
N SER A 83 1.91 -3.54 -10.75
CA SER A 83 2.67 -3.68 -12.01
C SER A 83 1.89 -3.30 -13.27
N ARG A 84 0.54 -3.27 -13.20
CA ARG A 84 -0.34 -3.12 -14.37
C ARG A 84 -0.78 -1.67 -14.65
N LYS A 85 -0.74 -0.78 -13.65
CA LYS A 85 -1.18 0.64 -13.78
C LYS A 85 -0.01 1.61 -13.61
N LYS A 86 -0.02 2.73 -14.33
CA LYS A 86 1.06 3.75 -14.26
C LYS A 86 1.19 4.36 -12.87
N ILE A 87 0.06 4.76 -12.26
CA ILE A 87 0.01 5.30 -10.89
C ILE A 87 0.49 4.24 -9.91
N ALA A 88 -0.04 3.02 -10.01
CA ALA A 88 0.30 1.92 -9.11
C ALA A 88 1.78 1.50 -9.21
N LYS A 89 2.38 1.53 -10.41
CA LYS A 89 3.81 1.31 -10.61
C LYS A 89 4.64 2.43 -9.97
N GLY A 90 4.13 3.65 -10.06
CA GLY A 90 4.68 4.82 -9.39
C GLY A 90 4.64 4.67 -7.86
N VAL A 91 3.51 4.23 -7.28
CA VAL A 91 3.36 3.92 -5.85
C VAL A 91 4.40 2.88 -5.42
N LYS A 92 4.48 1.74 -6.11
CA LYS A 92 5.47 0.70 -5.79
C LYS A 92 6.90 1.23 -5.84
N LYS A 93 7.24 1.98 -6.89
CA LYS A 93 8.57 2.57 -7.06
C LYS A 93 8.89 3.58 -5.95
N ALA A 94 7.93 4.41 -5.57
CA ALA A 94 8.08 5.38 -4.48
C ALA A 94 8.30 4.67 -3.14
N LEU A 95 7.43 3.71 -2.79
CA LEU A 95 7.51 2.96 -1.53
C LEU A 95 8.80 2.15 -1.41
N CYS A 96 9.23 1.48 -2.48
CA CYS A 96 10.51 0.78 -2.47
C CYS A 96 11.71 1.74 -2.52
N GLY A 97 11.58 2.91 -3.14
CA GLY A 97 12.62 3.93 -3.14
C GLY A 97 12.87 4.57 -1.78
N ILE A 98 11.92 4.48 -0.86
CA ILE A 98 12.06 4.96 0.53
C ILE A 98 12.23 3.85 1.56
N ALA A 99 12.25 2.58 1.14
CA ALA A 99 12.22 1.46 2.07
C ALA A 99 13.38 1.51 3.08
N ASP A 100 14.60 1.79 2.61
CA ASP A 100 15.77 1.91 3.49
C ASP A 100 15.64 3.07 4.49
N LYS A 101 15.04 4.19 4.06
CA LYS A 101 14.78 5.35 4.92
C LYS A 101 13.73 5.03 5.99
N ILE A 102 12.68 4.30 5.62
CA ILE A 102 11.66 3.84 6.56
C ILE A 102 12.27 2.81 7.52
N GLN A 103 13.12 1.90 7.05
CA GLN A 103 13.81 0.94 7.90
C GLN A 103 14.72 1.63 8.92
N SER A 104 15.49 2.64 8.51
CA SER A 104 16.29 3.45 9.43
C SER A 104 15.43 4.12 10.51
N LEU A 105 14.25 4.63 10.16
CA LEU A 105 13.33 5.22 11.14
C LEU A 105 12.77 4.18 12.11
N ILE A 106 12.51 2.96 11.65
CA ILE A 106 12.07 1.85 12.50
C ILE A 106 13.19 1.46 13.47
N ASP A 107 14.42 1.33 12.97
CA ASP A 107 15.60 0.97 13.77
C ASP A 107 15.93 2.05 14.82
N GLU A 108 15.59 3.31 14.54
CA GLU A 108 15.67 4.46 15.46
C GLU A 108 14.47 4.57 16.42
N GLU A 109 13.53 3.62 16.41
CA GLU A 109 12.28 3.63 17.20
C GLU A 109 11.45 4.92 17.00
N ALA A 110 11.45 5.45 15.78
CA ALA A 110 10.66 6.64 15.46
C ALA A 110 9.15 6.39 15.64
N GLU A 111 8.42 7.44 16.02
CA GLU A 111 6.96 7.42 16.12
C GLU A 111 6.32 7.04 14.77
N LEU A 112 5.24 6.25 14.82
CA LEU A 112 4.50 5.80 13.62
C LEU A 112 4.06 6.97 12.74
N LYS A 113 3.66 8.09 13.37
CA LYS A 113 3.31 9.32 12.69
C LYS A 113 4.43 9.87 11.80
N LYS A 114 5.67 9.88 12.30
CA LYS A 114 6.84 10.35 11.54
C LYS A 114 7.14 9.41 10.36
N ILE A 115 6.96 8.11 10.55
CA ILE A 115 7.11 7.10 9.49
C ILE A 115 6.07 7.34 8.37
N LEU A 116 4.82 7.57 8.75
CA LEU A 116 3.73 7.89 7.82
C LEU A 116 3.98 9.19 7.05
N GLU A 117 4.36 10.26 7.74
CA GLU A 117 4.66 11.55 7.11
C GLU A 117 5.77 11.43 6.05
N VAL A 118 6.84 10.68 6.34
CA VAL A 118 7.92 10.44 5.38
C VAL A 118 7.44 9.63 4.17
N ALA A 119 6.60 8.62 4.39
CA ALA A 119 6.04 7.82 3.31
C ALA A 119 5.11 8.63 2.38
N LEU A 120 4.23 9.44 2.97
CA LEU A 120 3.30 10.28 2.23
C LEU A 120 4.01 11.39 1.46
N LEU A 121 5.01 12.05 2.06
CA LEU A 121 5.83 13.06 1.36
C LEU A 121 6.47 12.49 0.10
N ALA A 122 7.02 11.28 0.20
CA ALA A 122 7.66 10.62 -0.94
C ALA A 122 6.66 10.24 -2.03
N LEU A 123 5.46 9.80 -1.65
CA LEU A 123 4.40 9.49 -2.59
C LEU A 123 3.88 10.73 -3.31
N ILE A 124 3.65 11.83 -2.59
CA ILE A 124 3.26 13.12 -3.19
C ILE A 124 4.35 13.60 -4.14
N GLY A 125 5.62 13.52 -3.75
CA GLY A 125 6.73 13.90 -4.62
C GLY A 125 6.83 13.04 -5.90
N ALA A 126 6.38 11.80 -5.85
CA ALA A 126 6.43 10.88 -6.99
C ALA A 126 5.20 10.92 -7.90
N LEU A 127 4.01 11.18 -7.35
CA LEU A 127 2.73 11.03 -8.04
C LEU A 127 1.93 12.33 -8.15
N GLY A 128 2.21 13.30 -7.30
CA GLY A 128 1.36 14.47 -7.08
C GLY A 128 0.19 14.16 -6.15
N ILE A 129 -0.26 15.17 -5.39
CA ILE A 129 -1.27 15.00 -4.35
C ILE A 129 -2.63 14.54 -4.88
N GLY A 130 -3.04 15.01 -6.06
CA GLY A 130 -4.31 14.63 -6.70
C GLY A 130 -4.38 13.19 -7.19
N SER A 131 -3.27 12.44 -7.15
CA SER A 131 -3.23 11.01 -7.50
C SER A 131 -3.31 10.08 -6.27
N ILE A 132 -3.37 10.65 -5.05
CA ILE A 132 -3.48 9.88 -3.82
C ILE A 132 -4.96 9.73 -3.46
N ASN A 133 -5.47 8.51 -3.55
CA ASN A 133 -6.83 8.14 -3.18
C ASN A 133 -6.82 7.17 -1.99
N PRO A 134 -8.00 6.79 -1.44
CA PRO A 134 -8.09 5.87 -0.31
C PRO A 134 -7.36 4.54 -0.54
N VAL A 135 -7.37 3.99 -1.75
CA VAL A 135 -6.63 2.75 -2.08
C VAL A 135 -5.13 2.92 -1.89
N VAL A 136 -4.56 4.03 -2.36
CA VAL A 136 -3.14 4.33 -2.19
C VAL A 136 -2.79 4.44 -0.70
N LEU A 137 -3.64 5.09 0.10
CA LEU A 137 -3.45 5.20 1.55
C LEU A 137 -3.50 3.84 2.25
N THR A 138 -4.47 2.99 1.90
CA THR A 138 -4.56 1.62 2.42
C THR A 138 -3.31 0.81 2.10
N ILE A 139 -2.76 0.95 0.88
CA ILE A 139 -1.50 0.30 0.48
C ILE A 139 -0.32 0.82 1.29
N VAL A 140 -0.24 2.12 1.56
CA VAL A 140 0.80 2.71 2.41
C VAL A 140 0.76 2.10 3.80
N VAL A 141 -0.41 2.08 4.42
CA VAL A 141 -0.59 1.53 5.77
C VAL A 141 -0.22 0.04 5.80
N GLY A 142 -0.69 -0.75 4.84
CA GLY A 142 -0.35 -2.17 4.74
C GLY A 142 1.14 -2.41 4.48
N PHE A 143 1.77 -1.60 3.63
CA PHE A 143 3.21 -1.67 3.36
C PHE A 143 4.04 -1.37 4.60
N LEU A 144 3.72 -0.28 5.31
CA LEU A 144 4.43 0.10 6.53
C LEU A 144 4.25 -0.95 7.62
N GLY A 145 3.03 -1.47 7.79
CA GLY A 145 2.77 -2.57 8.71
C GLY A 145 3.58 -3.82 8.36
N ALA A 146 3.71 -4.15 7.08
CA ALA A 146 4.54 -5.25 6.61
C ALA A 146 6.02 -5.03 6.89
N MET A 147 6.54 -3.82 6.63
CA MET A 147 7.93 -3.47 6.92
C MET A 147 8.25 -3.58 8.41
N ILE A 148 7.41 -3.03 9.29
CA ILE A 148 7.62 -3.05 10.74
C ILE A 148 7.58 -4.49 11.27
N LEU A 149 6.65 -5.32 10.79
CA LEU A 149 6.47 -6.68 11.31
C LEU A 149 7.44 -7.71 10.70
N ASN A 150 7.80 -7.56 9.43
CA ASN A 150 8.48 -8.61 8.64
C ASN A 150 9.73 -8.15 7.89
N GLY A 151 10.05 -6.84 7.91
CA GLY A 151 11.10 -6.26 7.08
C GLY A 151 10.73 -6.11 5.59
N VAL A 152 11.60 -5.43 4.85
CA VAL A 152 11.39 -4.97 3.46
C VAL A 152 11.31 -6.07 2.40
N THR A 153 11.91 -7.24 2.69
CA THR A 153 12.26 -8.24 1.68
C THR A 153 11.06 -8.84 0.95
N LYS A 154 9.88 -8.89 1.57
CA LYS A 154 8.66 -9.47 0.96
C LYS A 154 7.95 -8.52 -0.01
N PHE A 155 8.07 -7.21 0.16
CA PHE A 155 7.34 -6.23 -0.66
C PHE A 155 8.16 -5.69 -1.82
N CYS A 156 9.46 -5.45 -1.60
CA CYS A 156 10.38 -4.96 -2.64
C CYS A 156 11.20 -6.07 -3.31
N GLY A 157 11.08 -7.31 -2.84
CA GLY A 157 11.60 -8.49 -3.53
C GLY A 157 10.88 -8.69 -4.86
N PHE A 158 11.62 -8.56 -5.96
CA PHE A 158 11.19 -8.88 -7.32
C PHE A 158 11.29 -10.39 -7.57
#